data_AF-A0A2E0WBB1-F1
#
_entry.id   AF-A0A2E0WBB1-F1
#
_cell.length_a   1.000
_cell.length_b   1.000
_cell.length_c   1.000
_cell.angle_alpha   90.00
_cell.angle_beta   90.00
_cell.angle_gamma   90.00
#
_symmetry.space_group_name_H-M   'P 1'
#
loop_
_entity.id
_entity.type
_entity.pdbx_description
1 polymer ?
#
loop_
_entity_poly.entity_id
_entity_poly.type
_entity_poly.pdbx_seq_one_letter_code
_entity_poly.pdbx_strand_id
1 'polypeptide(L)'
;MTSRGVPVAYTTPVSPNPEPPSEDDIKDMLSQIGSNWGVVLAFGVITLLIGIAVMAWPNATVGIIGILLGIWLLISGIFSLVGSFTTSGDTGNRVLMGIAGAIAIILGVLCFRGEAVEILALFVGIGWLLQGIFQTIVGAQAKGQPGRGWDLFLGILGIVAGIVVLVWPAPSLFVLAWVAGIWFVILGIITIVAAFRLKSAAEKIATESDDSVVI
;
A
#
# COMPACT_ATOMS: atom_id res chain seq x y z
N MET A 1 56.42 -29.54 -33.63
CA MET A 1 55.00 -29.94 -33.54
C MET A 1 54.77 -30.54 -32.15
N THR A 2 54.67 -29.77 -31.06
CA THR A 2 53.47 -29.09 -30.52
C THR A 2 52.29 -30.05 -30.27
N SER A 3 52.38 -30.90 -29.23
CA SER A 3 51.19 -31.45 -28.59
C SER A 3 50.71 -30.43 -27.56
N ARG A 4 49.77 -29.56 -27.98
CA ARG A 4 49.12 -28.58 -27.11
C ARG A 4 48.12 -29.33 -26.23
N GLY A 5 48.31 -29.26 -24.92
CA GLY A 5 47.31 -29.73 -23.95
C GLY A 5 45.99 -28.99 -24.16
N VAL A 6 44.91 -29.73 -24.33
CA VAL A 6 43.56 -29.17 -24.43
C VAL A 6 43.16 -28.67 -23.05
N PRO A 7 42.76 -27.39 -22.88
CA PRO A 7 42.30 -26.89 -21.60
C PRO A 7 40.99 -27.60 -21.19
N VAL A 8 40.99 -28.17 -19.99
CA VAL A 8 39.80 -28.81 -19.41
C VAL A 8 38.79 -27.71 -19.08
N ALA A 9 37.71 -27.64 -19.84
CA ALA A 9 36.63 -26.69 -19.57
C ALA A 9 35.97 -27.05 -18.23
N TYR A 10 36.03 -26.13 -17.25
CA TYR A 10 35.17 -26.18 -16.08
C TYR A 10 33.73 -25.98 -16.56
N THR A 11 33.04 -27.07 -16.87
CA THR A 11 31.58 -27.04 -16.95
C THR A 11 31.11 -26.78 -15.52
N THR A 12 30.45 -25.64 -15.29
CA THR A 12 29.73 -25.44 -14.05
C THR A 12 28.75 -26.61 -13.94
N PRO A 13 28.76 -27.40 -12.84
CA PRO A 13 27.77 -28.44 -12.68
C PRO A 13 26.40 -27.79 -12.87
N VAL A 14 25.65 -28.28 -13.86
CA VAL A 14 24.24 -27.91 -14.01
C VAL A 14 23.62 -28.24 -12.67
N SER A 15 23.20 -27.22 -11.91
CA SER A 15 22.50 -27.44 -10.66
C SER A 15 21.36 -28.40 -10.98
N PRO A 16 21.23 -29.53 -10.26
CA PRO A 16 20.12 -30.43 -10.46
C PRO A 16 18.84 -29.60 -10.53
N ASN A 17 18.01 -29.84 -11.55
CA ASN A 17 16.70 -29.21 -11.62
C ASN A 17 16.05 -29.41 -10.24
N PRO A 18 15.57 -28.36 -9.55
CA PRO A 18 15.08 -28.50 -8.17
C PRO A 18 14.08 -29.65 -8.13
N GLU A 19 14.38 -30.64 -7.29
CA GLU A 19 13.49 -31.78 -7.10
C GLU A 19 12.14 -31.23 -6.61
N PRO A 20 11.01 -31.75 -7.11
CA PRO A 20 9.71 -31.35 -6.59
C PRO A 20 9.71 -31.58 -5.07
N PRO A 21 9.16 -30.63 -4.28
CA PRO A 21 9.22 -30.70 -2.82
C PRO A 21 8.65 -32.03 -2.32
N SER A 22 9.32 -32.61 -1.32
CA SER A 22 8.90 -33.88 -0.74
C SER A 22 7.61 -33.71 0.07
N GLU A 23 6.91 -34.80 0.35
CA GLU A 23 5.67 -34.78 1.14
C GLU A 23 5.90 -34.16 2.54
N ASP A 24 7.07 -34.40 3.12
CA ASP A 24 7.46 -33.86 4.43
C ASP A 24 7.76 -32.35 4.34
N ASP A 25 8.38 -31.89 3.25
CA ASP A 25 8.56 -30.44 3.00
C ASP A 25 7.20 -29.74 2.87
N ILE A 26 6.23 -30.36 2.18
CA ILE A 26 4.87 -29.84 2.04
C ILE A 26 4.20 -29.77 3.42
N LYS A 27 4.34 -30.79 4.27
CA LYS A 27 3.81 -30.80 5.64
C LYS A 27 4.44 -29.73 6.52
N ASP A 28 5.75 -29.54 6.44
CA ASP A 28 6.47 -28.50 7.19
C ASP A 28 6.08 -27.09 6.73
N MET A 29 5.89 -26.88 5.43
CA MET A 29 5.37 -25.62 4.91
C MET A 29 3.93 -25.37 5.38
N LEU A 30 3.07 -26.39 5.38
CA LEU A 30 1.69 -26.30 5.84
C LEU A 30 1.61 -26.06 7.35
N SER A 31 2.50 -26.66 8.15
CA SER A 31 2.56 -26.45 9.60
C SER A 31 3.04 -25.03 9.94
N GLN A 32 4.02 -24.48 9.20
CA GLN A 32 4.44 -23.08 9.33
C GLN A 32 3.34 -22.10 8.93
N ILE A 33 2.60 -22.39 7.86
CA ILE A 33 1.45 -21.57 7.41
C ILE A 33 0.33 -21.61 8.44
N GLY A 34 0.01 -22.80 8.97
CA GLY A 34 -0.97 -23.01 10.03
C GLY A 34 -0.59 -22.29 11.32
N SER A 35 0.68 -22.34 11.74
CA SER A 35 1.20 -21.71 12.97
C SER A 35 0.92 -20.20 13.05
N ASN A 36 0.88 -19.51 11.91
CA ASN A 36 0.69 -18.05 11.86
C ASN A 36 -0.77 -17.59 11.89
N TRP A 37 -1.75 -18.49 12.07
CA TRP A 37 -3.18 -18.13 12.13
C TRP A 37 -3.49 -17.06 13.19
N GLY A 38 -2.79 -17.08 14.32
CA GLY A 38 -2.94 -16.09 15.39
C GLY A 38 -2.53 -14.68 14.98
N VAL A 39 -1.52 -14.53 14.12
CA VAL A 39 -1.09 -13.23 13.59
C VAL A 39 -2.14 -12.65 12.65
N VAL A 40 -2.72 -13.49 11.78
CA VAL A 40 -3.80 -13.10 10.87
C VAL A 40 -5.04 -12.67 11.66
N LEU A 41 -5.38 -13.42 12.72
CA LEU A 41 -6.49 -13.08 13.60
C LEU A 41 -6.25 -11.73 14.30
N ALA A 42 -5.07 -11.55 14.90
CA ALA A 42 -4.71 -10.30 15.57
C ALA A 42 -4.79 -9.10 14.61
N PHE A 43 -4.27 -9.23 13.40
CA PHE A 43 -4.37 -8.19 12.37
C PHE A 43 -5.83 -7.88 12.00
N GLY A 44 -6.67 -8.91 11.84
CA GLY A 44 -8.10 -8.75 11.58
C GLY A 44 -8.84 -8.02 12.70
N VAL A 45 -8.56 -8.37 13.96
CA VAL A 45 -9.13 -7.71 15.14
C VAL A 45 -8.66 -6.26 15.25
N ILE A 46 -7.36 -5.99 15.09
CA ILE A 46 -6.81 -4.63 15.10
C ILE A 46 -7.46 -3.79 14.00
N THR A 47 -7.55 -4.31 12.78
CA THR A 47 -8.17 -3.61 11.64
C THR A 47 -9.65 -3.31 11.90
N LEU A 48 -10.39 -4.26 12.46
CA LEU A 48 -11.79 -4.07 12.85
C LEU A 48 -11.94 -2.96 13.89
N LEU A 49 -11.11 -2.99 14.95
CA LEU A 49 -11.14 -1.99 16.01
C LEU A 49 -10.78 -0.60 15.49
N ILE A 50 -9.79 -0.50 14.59
CA ILE A 50 -9.45 0.76 13.92
C ILE A 50 -10.64 1.26 13.10
N GLY A 51 -11.29 0.40 12.31
CA GLY A 51 -12.48 0.77 11.54
C GLY A 51 -13.61 1.33 12.42
N ILE A 52 -13.88 0.68 13.55
CA ILE A 52 -14.86 1.15 14.54
C ILE A 52 -14.43 2.50 15.15
N ALA A 53 -13.16 2.65 15.52
CA ALA A 53 -12.66 3.89 16.11
C ALA A 53 -12.74 5.08 15.14
N VAL A 54 -12.43 4.86 13.87
CA VAL A 54 -12.57 5.89 12.81
C VAL A 54 -14.00 6.36 12.67
N MET A 55 -14.98 5.44 12.73
CA MET A 55 -16.41 5.79 12.66
C MET A 55 -16.94 6.42 13.95
N ALA A 56 -16.39 6.05 15.11
CA ALA A 56 -16.77 6.66 16.38
C ALA A 56 -16.29 8.11 16.49
N TRP A 57 -15.09 8.42 15.98
CA TRP A 57 -14.48 9.76 16.07
C TRP A 57 -13.91 10.29 14.74
N PRO A 58 -14.74 10.42 13.69
CA PRO A 58 -14.29 10.85 12.36
C PRO A 58 -13.57 12.21 12.38
N ASN A 59 -14.06 13.18 13.17
CA ASN A 59 -13.44 14.49 13.28
C ASN A 59 -12.03 14.42 13.87
N ALA A 60 -11.84 13.63 14.92
CA ALA A 60 -10.54 13.46 15.56
C ALA A 60 -9.58 12.70 14.63
N THR A 61 -10.05 11.64 13.97
CA THR A 61 -9.24 10.87 13.01
C THR A 61 -8.74 11.75 11.87
N VAL A 62 -9.61 12.52 11.22
CA VAL A 62 -9.23 13.40 10.11
C VAL A 62 -8.21 14.46 10.57
N GLY A 63 -8.44 15.07 11.74
CA GLY A 63 -7.49 16.02 12.33
C GLY A 63 -6.12 15.42 12.63
N ILE A 64 -6.08 14.23 13.23
CA ILE A 64 -4.83 13.50 13.52
C ILE A 64 -4.08 13.21 12.21
N ILE A 65 -4.77 12.71 11.18
CA ILE A 65 -4.16 12.44 9.87
C ILE A 65 -3.60 13.74 9.26
N GLY A 66 -4.33 14.86 9.36
CA GLY A 66 -3.86 16.15 8.85
C GLY A 66 -2.63 16.69 9.60
N ILE A 67 -2.54 16.47 10.91
CA ILE A 67 -1.36 16.82 11.70
C ILE A 67 -0.17 15.94 11.33
N LEU A 68 -0.37 14.62 11.18
CA LEU A 68 0.67 13.69 10.72
C LEU A 68 1.18 14.07 9.32
N LEU A 69 0.29 14.46 8.42
CA LEU A 69 0.64 15.02 7.11
C LEU A 69 1.49 16.29 7.28
N GLY A 70 1.11 17.19 8.20
CA GLY A 70 1.87 18.40 8.50
C GLY A 70 3.30 18.09 8.96
N ILE A 71 3.47 17.13 9.88
CA ILE A 71 4.79 16.66 10.32
C ILE A 71 5.59 16.11 9.14
N TRP A 72 4.98 15.27 8.31
CA TRP A 72 5.64 14.71 7.13
C TRP A 72 6.06 15.80 6.13
N LEU A 73 5.22 16.82 5.90
CA LEU A 73 5.52 17.96 5.04
C LEU A 73 6.68 18.80 5.58
N LEU A 74 6.75 19.02 6.90
CA LEU A 74 7.88 19.72 7.52
C LEU A 74 9.17 18.94 7.30
N ILE A 75 9.17 17.64 7.58
CA ILE A 75 10.35 16.78 7.42
C ILE A 75 10.79 16.79 5.95
N SER A 76 9.88 16.47 5.03
CA SER A 76 10.12 16.46 3.59
C SER A 76 10.62 17.82 3.08
N GLY A 77 10.01 18.90 3.55
CA GLY A 77 10.37 20.26 3.17
C GLY A 77 11.78 20.64 3.61
N ILE A 78 12.18 20.27 4.83
CA ILE A 78 13.56 20.45 5.33
C ILE A 78 14.54 19.66 4.48
N PHE A 79 14.26 18.38 4.20
CA PHE A 79 15.13 17.54 3.35
C PHE A 79 15.27 18.11 1.93
N SER A 80 14.17 18.57 1.34
CA SER A 80 14.17 19.16 0.00
C SER A 80 14.93 20.48 -0.04
N LEU A 81 14.77 21.32 0.99
CA LEU A 81 15.50 22.58 1.13
C LEU A 81 17.00 22.34 1.29
N VAL A 82 17.41 21.40 2.15
CA VAL A 82 18.82 21.00 2.29
C VAL A 82 19.34 20.42 0.98
N GLY A 83 18.55 19.56 0.33
CA GLY A 83 18.84 18.96 -0.97
C GLY A 83 19.10 19.99 -2.07
N SER A 84 18.43 21.14 -2.04
CA SER A 84 18.65 22.23 -3.00
C SER A 84 20.09 22.76 -2.99
N PHE A 85 20.74 22.73 -1.83
CA PHE A 85 22.11 23.21 -1.67
C PHE A 85 23.15 22.12 -1.93
N THR A 86 22.83 20.85 -1.63
CA THR A 86 23.78 19.72 -1.72
C THR A 86 23.78 19.02 -3.08
N THR A 87 22.72 19.15 -3.86
CA THR A 87 22.61 18.46 -5.16
C THR A 87 23.41 19.19 -6.24
N SER A 88 24.45 18.55 -6.77
CA SER A 88 25.29 19.04 -7.88
C SER A 88 24.62 18.96 -9.26
N GLY A 89 23.30 19.13 -9.33
CA GLY A 89 22.51 19.08 -10.57
C GLY A 89 22.35 20.46 -11.23
N ASP A 90 21.58 20.47 -12.33
CA ASP A 90 21.20 21.71 -13.03
C ASP A 90 20.53 22.72 -12.07
N THR A 91 20.85 24.00 -12.24
CA THR A 91 20.35 25.12 -11.43
C THR A 91 18.83 25.11 -11.35
N GLY A 92 18.16 24.75 -12.44
CA GLY A 92 16.70 24.62 -12.48
C GLY A 92 16.15 23.64 -11.45
N ASN A 93 16.74 22.44 -11.36
CA ASN A 93 16.31 21.42 -10.40
C ASN A 93 16.53 21.87 -8.95
N ARG A 94 17.67 22.53 -8.67
CA ARG A 94 17.98 23.05 -7.33
C ARG A 94 16.96 24.09 -6.89
N VAL A 95 16.61 25.03 -7.78
CA VAL A 95 15.59 26.05 -7.50
C VAL A 95 14.21 25.42 -7.27
N LEU A 96 13.82 24.43 -8.10
CA LEU A 96 12.56 23.71 -7.92
C LEU A 96 12.49 22.99 -6.57
N MET A 97 13.56 22.29 -6.17
CA MET A 97 13.64 21.64 -4.85
C MET A 97 13.56 22.67 -3.71
N GLY A 98 14.23 23.81 -3.85
CA GLY A 98 14.15 24.90 -2.87
C GLY A 98 12.74 25.46 -2.71
N ILE A 99 12.05 25.74 -3.81
CA ILE A 99 10.66 26.23 -3.81
C ILE A 99 9.72 25.17 -3.24
N ALA A 100 9.83 23.92 -3.69
CA ALA A 100 9.02 22.81 -3.19
C ALA A 100 9.23 22.61 -1.68
N GLY A 101 10.48 22.69 -1.21
CA GLY A 101 10.82 22.61 0.20
C GLY A 101 10.20 23.74 1.02
N ALA A 102 10.30 24.97 0.55
CA ALA A 102 9.67 26.13 1.19
C ALA A 102 8.15 26.00 1.27
N ILE A 103 7.48 25.61 0.17
CA ILE A 103 6.04 25.38 0.14
C ILE A 103 5.65 24.29 1.14
N ALA A 104 6.35 23.15 1.14
CA ALA A 104 6.08 22.05 2.05
C ALA A 104 6.22 22.49 3.52
N ILE A 105 7.24 23.29 3.86
CA ILE A 105 7.40 23.83 5.21
C ILE A 105 6.22 24.75 5.57
N ILE A 106 5.83 25.67 4.68
CA ILE A 106 4.71 26.58 4.93
C ILE A 106 3.42 25.80 5.18
N LEU A 107 3.08 24.86 4.30
CA LEU A 107 1.89 24.03 4.44
C LEU A 107 1.94 23.18 5.72
N GLY A 108 3.12 22.63 6.05
CA GLY A 108 3.33 21.88 7.28
C GLY A 108 3.07 22.71 8.54
N VAL A 109 3.55 23.96 8.58
CA VAL A 109 3.27 24.90 9.69
C VAL A 109 1.78 25.25 9.77
N LEU A 110 1.10 25.43 8.63
CA LEU A 110 -0.34 25.72 8.60
C LEU A 110 -1.18 24.61 9.23
N CYS A 111 -0.79 23.33 9.10
CA CYS A 111 -1.49 22.23 9.76
C CYS A 111 -1.57 22.42 11.29
N PHE A 112 -0.53 22.95 11.93
CA PHE A 112 -0.53 23.17 13.38
C PHE A 112 -1.34 24.40 13.82
N ARG A 113 -1.72 25.26 12.87
CA ARG A 113 -2.52 26.48 13.14
C ARG A 113 -4.03 26.23 13.09
N GLY A 114 -4.46 24.99 12.84
CA GLY A 114 -5.87 24.61 12.75
C GLY A 114 -6.31 24.27 11.31
N GLU A 115 -5.47 24.50 10.30
CA GLU A 115 -5.80 24.26 8.89
C GLU A 115 -5.48 22.83 8.42
N ALA A 116 -5.28 21.89 9.36
CA ALA A 116 -4.82 20.53 9.06
C ALA A 116 -5.80 19.78 8.13
N VAL A 117 -7.10 20.03 8.29
CA VAL A 117 -8.16 19.36 7.52
C VAL A 117 -8.16 19.87 6.08
N GLU A 118 -7.98 21.17 5.89
CA GLU A 118 -7.93 21.86 4.61
C GLU A 118 -6.69 21.44 3.81
N ILE A 119 -5.53 21.41 4.46
CA ILE A 119 -4.28 20.97 3.84
C ILE A 119 -4.35 19.48 3.47
N LEU A 120 -4.95 18.65 4.31
CA LEU A 120 -5.21 17.24 4.01
C LEU A 120 -6.15 17.10 2.82
N ALA A 121 -7.24 17.87 2.77
CA ALA A 121 -8.20 17.85 1.67
C ALA A 121 -7.55 18.29 0.35
N LEU A 122 -6.67 19.29 0.38
CA LEU A 122 -5.88 19.68 -0.80
C LEU A 122 -5.04 18.50 -1.29
N PHE A 123 -4.33 17.82 -0.40
CA PHE A 123 -3.47 16.69 -0.78
C PHE A 123 -4.27 15.52 -1.35
N VAL A 124 -5.36 15.13 -0.70
CA VAL A 124 -6.25 14.05 -1.14
C VAL A 124 -6.95 14.43 -2.46
N GLY A 125 -7.50 15.64 -2.53
CA GLY A 125 -8.23 16.12 -3.70
C GLY A 125 -7.35 16.26 -4.94
N ILE A 126 -6.15 16.84 -4.80
CA ILE A 126 -5.17 16.92 -5.90
C ILE A 126 -4.70 15.51 -6.29
N GLY A 127 -4.42 14.64 -5.31
CA GLY A 127 -4.00 13.26 -5.57
C GLY A 127 -5.02 12.48 -6.39
N TRP A 128 -6.29 12.53 -6.00
CA TRP A 128 -7.38 11.88 -6.74
C TRP A 128 -7.65 12.51 -8.10
N LEU A 129 -7.55 13.83 -8.21
CA LEU A 129 -7.69 14.52 -9.49
C LEU A 129 -6.59 14.08 -10.47
N LEU A 130 -5.33 14.10 -10.04
CA LEU A 130 -4.20 13.68 -10.87
C LEU A 130 -4.28 12.19 -11.20
N GLN A 131 -4.54 11.32 -10.21
CA GLN A 131 -4.70 9.90 -10.43
C GLN A 131 -5.85 9.60 -11.41
N GLY A 132 -6.99 10.28 -11.28
CA GLY A 132 -8.12 10.15 -12.19
C GLY A 132 -7.79 10.59 -13.61
N ILE A 133 -7.02 11.68 -13.79
CA ILE A 133 -6.52 12.11 -15.10
C ILE A 133 -5.62 11.03 -15.71
N PHE A 134 -4.61 10.56 -14.96
CA PHE A 134 -3.69 9.52 -15.46
C PHE A 134 -4.43 8.24 -15.82
N GLN A 135 -5.36 7.78 -14.97
CA GLN A 135 -6.16 6.59 -15.23
C GLN A 135 -7.07 6.76 -16.45
N THR A 136 -7.67 7.94 -16.64
CA THR A 136 -8.47 8.26 -17.83
C THR A 136 -7.61 8.22 -19.09
N ILE A 137 -6.38 8.76 -19.05
CA ILE A 137 -5.44 8.72 -20.17
C ILE A 137 -5.06 7.27 -20.51
N VAL A 138 -4.72 6.46 -19.50
CA VAL A 138 -4.39 5.03 -19.69
C VAL A 138 -5.58 4.28 -20.30
N GLY A 139 -6.79 4.46 -19.73
CA GLY A 139 -8.02 3.87 -20.27
C GLY A 139 -8.32 4.34 -21.69
N ALA A 140 -8.05 5.60 -22.02
CA ALA A 140 -8.22 6.13 -23.37
C ALA A 140 -7.23 5.51 -24.38
N GLN A 141 -6.01 5.20 -23.95
CA GLN A 141 -4.96 4.59 -24.76
C GLN A 141 -5.07 3.06 -24.88
N ALA A 142 -5.72 2.39 -23.93
CA ALA A 142 -5.90 0.94 -23.89
C ALA A 142 -6.92 0.43 -24.93
N LYS A 143 -6.61 0.55 -26.22
CA LYS A 143 -7.46 0.01 -27.30
C LYS A 143 -7.38 -1.52 -27.30
N GLY A 144 -8.53 -2.18 -27.30
CA GLY A 144 -8.64 -3.65 -27.40
C GLY A 144 -8.40 -4.43 -26.09
N GLN A 145 -8.16 -3.75 -24.96
CA GLN A 145 -8.00 -4.43 -23.67
C GLN A 145 -9.35 -4.63 -22.96
N PRO A 146 -9.63 -5.82 -22.40
CA PRO A 146 -10.77 -6.01 -21.52
C PRO A 146 -10.62 -5.13 -20.28
N GLY A 147 -11.69 -4.42 -19.88
CA GLY A 147 -11.67 -3.50 -18.73
C GLY A 147 -11.55 -2.02 -19.07
N ARG A 148 -11.25 -1.65 -20.32
CA ARG A 148 -11.10 -0.24 -20.76
C ARG A 148 -12.21 0.70 -20.27
N GLY A 149 -13.47 0.27 -20.42
CA GLY A 149 -14.62 1.09 -20.03
C GLY A 149 -14.66 1.35 -18.51
N TRP A 150 -14.20 0.38 -17.72
CA TRP A 150 -14.08 0.49 -16.28
C TRP A 150 -12.98 1.48 -15.89
N ASP A 151 -11.82 1.41 -16.54
CA ASP A 151 -10.72 2.35 -16.29
C ASP A 151 -11.12 3.79 -16.62
N LEU A 152 -11.84 4.00 -17.72
CA LEU A 152 -12.33 5.32 -18.10
C LEU A 152 -13.36 5.84 -17.09
N PHE A 153 -14.30 4.99 -16.68
CA PHE A 153 -15.30 5.33 -15.68
C PHE A 153 -14.67 5.67 -14.33
N LEU A 154 -13.77 4.83 -13.82
CA LEU A 154 -13.07 5.06 -12.55
C LEU A 154 -12.17 6.30 -12.62
N GLY A 155 -11.52 6.54 -13.76
CA GLY A 155 -10.71 7.74 -13.98
C GLY A 155 -11.56 9.01 -13.89
N ILE A 156 -12.70 9.07 -14.60
CA ILE A 156 -13.63 10.19 -14.55
C ILE A 156 -14.21 10.36 -13.14
N LEU A 157 -14.61 9.27 -12.49
CA LEU A 157 -15.10 9.28 -11.13
C LEU A 157 -14.06 9.83 -10.15
N GLY A 158 -12.78 9.44 -10.31
CA GLY A 158 -11.66 9.97 -9.53
C GLY A 158 -11.45 11.47 -9.72
N ILE A 159 -11.58 11.97 -10.96
CA ILE A 159 -11.52 13.41 -11.24
C ILE A 159 -12.66 14.14 -10.51
N VAL A 160 -13.89 13.66 -10.64
CA VAL A 160 -15.06 14.26 -9.98
C VAL A 160 -14.90 14.23 -8.47
N ALA A 161 -14.47 13.10 -7.90
CA ALA A 161 -14.23 12.96 -6.48
C ALA A 161 -13.15 13.94 -5.99
N GLY A 162 -12.04 14.08 -6.74
CA GLY A 162 -10.99 15.06 -6.45
C GLY A 162 -11.52 16.49 -6.44
N ILE A 163 -12.34 16.87 -7.44
CA ILE A 163 -12.98 18.20 -7.49
C ILE A 163 -13.90 18.41 -6.28
N VAL A 164 -14.74 17.44 -5.92
CA VAL A 164 -15.64 17.54 -4.78
C VAL A 164 -14.87 17.76 -3.48
N VAL A 165 -13.76 17.03 -3.27
CA VAL A 165 -12.90 17.22 -2.10
C VAL A 165 -12.29 18.62 -2.07
N LEU A 166 -11.85 19.16 -3.20
CA LEU A 166 -11.26 20.50 -3.26
C LEU A 166 -12.27 21.62 -3.04
N VAL A 167 -13.51 21.44 -3.50
CA VAL A 167 -14.57 22.44 -3.34
C VAL A 167 -15.17 22.39 -1.93
N TRP A 168 -15.32 21.20 -1.34
CA TRP A 168 -15.90 20.98 -0.02
C TRP A 168 -14.97 20.15 0.87
N PRO A 169 -13.87 20.71 1.38
CA PRO A 169 -12.79 19.96 2.05
C PRO A 169 -13.26 19.22 3.30
N ALA A 170 -13.85 19.92 4.28
CA ALA A 170 -14.23 19.31 5.54
C ALA A 170 -15.35 18.26 5.40
N PRO A 171 -16.48 18.52 4.71
CA PRO A 171 -17.53 17.52 4.54
C PRO A 171 -17.05 16.30 3.75
N SER A 172 -16.21 16.51 2.73
CA SER A 172 -15.70 15.40 1.91
C SER A 172 -14.80 14.49 2.73
N LEU A 173 -13.85 15.03 3.49
CA LEU A 173 -12.99 14.19 4.33
C LEU A 173 -13.76 13.44 5.41
N PHE A 174 -14.84 14.00 5.93
CA PHE A 174 -15.73 13.29 6.87
C PHE A 174 -16.41 12.10 6.20
N VAL A 175 -16.97 12.29 5.01
CA VAL A 175 -17.57 11.19 4.23
C VAL A 175 -16.51 10.13 3.91
N LEU A 176 -15.30 10.53 3.53
CA LEU A 176 -14.20 9.61 3.28
C LEU A 176 -13.79 8.84 4.53
N ALA A 177 -13.78 9.47 5.71
CA ALA A 177 -13.52 8.78 6.97
C ALA A 177 -14.56 7.69 7.25
N TRP A 178 -15.84 7.96 7.02
CA TRP A 178 -16.89 6.95 7.13
C TRP A 178 -16.73 5.80 6.14
N VAL A 179 -16.49 6.13 4.87
CA VAL A 179 -16.27 5.12 3.83
C VAL A 179 -15.06 4.25 4.17
N ALA A 180 -13.95 4.85 4.58
CA ALA A 180 -12.74 4.14 5.01
C ALA A 180 -12.98 3.28 6.25
N GLY A 181 -13.72 3.80 7.24
CA GLY A 181 -14.08 3.05 8.45
C GLY A 181 -14.94 1.82 8.16
N ILE A 182 -15.99 1.97 7.33
CA ILE A 182 -16.82 0.85 6.88
C ILE A 182 -15.97 -0.17 6.13
N TRP A 183 -15.08 0.29 5.24
CA TRP A 183 -14.17 -0.57 4.50
C TRP A 183 -13.25 -1.37 5.43
N PHE A 184 -12.67 -0.73 6.45
CA PHE A 184 -11.84 -1.41 7.45
C PHE A 184 -12.62 -2.39 8.31
N VAL A 185 -13.88 -2.10 8.66
CA VAL A 185 -14.72 -3.08 9.35
C VAL A 185 -14.96 -4.31 8.48
N ILE A 186 -15.28 -4.12 7.19
CA ILE A 186 -15.46 -5.23 6.25
C ILE A 186 -14.17 -6.05 6.13
N LEU A 187 -13.02 -5.39 5.91
CA LEU A 187 -11.73 -6.07 5.84
C LEU A 187 -11.37 -6.81 7.13
N GLY A 188 -11.64 -6.20 8.28
CA GLY A 188 -11.43 -6.82 9.59
C GLY A 188 -12.24 -8.10 9.75
N ILE A 189 -13.53 -8.06 9.43
CA ILE A 189 -14.41 -9.24 9.48
C ILE A 189 -13.92 -10.33 8.51
N ILE A 190 -13.63 -9.98 7.26
CA ILE A 190 -13.14 -10.93 6.25
C ILE A 190 -11.84 -11.59 6.73
N THR A 191 -10.92 -10.82 7.30
CA THR A 191 -9.62 -11.31 7.77
C THR A 191 -9.76 -12.21 8.99
N ILE A 192 -10.64 -11.87 9.93
CA ILE A 192 -10.97 -12.72 11.08
C ILE A 192 -11.54 -14.06 10.60
N VAL A 193 -12.48 -14.05 9.65
CA VAL A 193 -13.03 -15.28 9.06
C VAL A 193 -11.94 -16.09 8.35
N ALA A 194 -11.05 -15.43 7.60
CA ALA A 194 -9.93 -16.09 6.95
C ALA A 194 -8.96 -16.74 7.95
N ALA A 195 -8.69 -16.08 9.09
CA ALA A 195 -7.84 -16.63 10.14
C ALA A 195 -8.39 -17.93 10.74
N PHE A 196 -9.71 -17.97 11.00
CA PHE A 196 -10.35 -19.20 11.48
C PHE A 196 -10.36 -20.30 10.42
N ARG A 197 -10.58 -19.96 9.15
CA ARG A 197 -10.48 -20.94 8.04
C ARG A 197 -9.07 -21.51 7.92
N LEU A 198 -8.04 -20.69 8.12
CA LEU A 198 -6.65 -21.13 8.11
C LEU A 198 -6.35 -22.13 9.24
N LYS A 199 -6.83 -21.83 10.46
CA LYS A 199 -6.73 -22.75 11.60
C LYS A 199 -7.40 -24.08 11.32
N SER A 200 -8.65 -24.06 10.84
CA SER A 200 -9.40 -25.29 10.55
C SER A 200 -8.79 -26.13 9.43
N ALA A 201 -8.21 -25.50 8.41
CA ALA A 201 -7.51 -26.21 7.33
C ALA A 201 -6.24 -26.91 7.83
N ALA A 202 -5.46 -26.25 8.70
CA ALA A 202 -4.26 -26.83 9.29
C ALA A 202 -4.59 -28.04 10.19
N GLU A 203 -5.67 -27.95 11.00
CA GLU A 203 -6.12 -29.06 11.85
C GLU A 203 -6.58 -30.28 11.04
N LYS A 204 -7.27 -30.06 9.90
CA LYS A 204 -7.74 -31.15 9.03
C LYS A 204 -6.58 -31.94 8.40
N ILE A 205 -5.55 -31.24 7.93
CA ILE A 205 -4.38 -31.84 7.30
C ILE A 205 -3.58 -32.66 8.32
N ALA A 206 -3.40 -32.14 9.53
CA ALA A 206 -2.72 -32.86 10.61
C ALA A 206 -3.45 -34.17 10.99
N THR A 207 -4.78 -34.17 10.92
CA THR A 207 -5.59 -35.36 11.24
C THR A 207 -5.52 -36.41 10.13
N GLU A 208 -5.62 -36.02 8.86
CA GLU A 208 -5.54 -36.95 7.71
C GLU A 208 -4.14 -37.59 7.58
N SER A 209 -3.08 -36.89 7.97
CA SER A 209 -1.73 -37.46 7.97
C SER A 209 -1.53 -38.56 9.01
N ASP A 210 -2.15 -38.43 10.18
CA ASP A 210 -2.04 -39.43 11.26
C ASP A 210 -2.69 -40.76 10.85
N ASP A 211 -3.86 -40.70 10.22
CA ASP A 211 -4.56 -41.90 9.71
C ASP A 211 -3.80 -42.63 8.60
N SER A 212 -3.02 -41.92 7.77
CA SER A 212 -2.25 -42.51 6.66
C SER A 212 -1.00 -43.28 7.09
N VAL A 213 -0.48 -43.04 8.30
CA VAL A 213 0.72 -43.71 8.84
C VAL A 213 0.36 -45.00 9.59
N VAL A 214 -0.92 -45.19 9.94
CA VAL A 214 -1.41 -46.34 10.73
C VAL A 214 -1.82 -47.54 9.85
N ILE A 215 -1.82 -47.41 8.51
CA ILE A 215 -2.15 -48.48 7.54
C ILE A 215 -0.89 -48.95 6.82
#